data_AF-A0A367M0R9-F1
#
_entry.id   AF-A0A367M0R9-F1
#
_cell.length_a   1.000
_cell.length_b   1.000
_cell.length_c   1.000
_cell.angle_alpha   90.00
_cell.angle_beta   90.00
_cell.angle_gamma   90.00
#
_symmetry.space_group_name_H-M   'P 1'
#
loop_
_entity.id
_entity.type
_entity.pdbx_description
1 polymer ?
#
loop_
_entity_poly.entity_id
_entity_poly.type
_entity_poly.pdbx_seq_one_letter_code
_entity_poly.pdbx_strand_id
1 'polypeptide(L)'
;MTTDRFSFLRRPALSLAAGLAVVAALAWLVLAGGTAKRTEGERWVAVRAAPLVHQIGLVGRLEPGRVVTLAAPFAGNVEALLVEPGQRVAEGQELLRMDTREIAVQ
;
A
#
# COMPACT_ATOMS: atom_id res chain seq x y z
N MET A 1 -73.23 -54.34 42.82
CA MET A 1 -73.90 -55.05 41.72
C MET A 1 -73.90 -54.10 40.53
N THR A 2 -73.19 -54.48 39.45
CA THR A 2 -73.53 -54.18 38.02
C THR A 2 -73.69 -52.71 37.57
N THR A 3 -73.11 -52.19 36.49
CA THR A 3 -72.37 -52.77 35.36
C THR A 3 -71.74 -51.64 34.54
N ASP A 4 -70.49 -51.85 34.19
CA ASP A 4 -69.68 -51.16 33.19
C ASP A 4 -70.19 -51.47 31.77
N ARG A 5 -70.54 -50.47 30.94
CA ARG A 5 -70.91 -50.75 29.53
C ARG A 5 -70.75 -49.54 28.59
N PHE A 6 -70.08 -49.82 27.47
CA PHE A 6 -70.00 -49.10 26.19
C PHE A 6 -68.74 -48.26 25.88
N SER A 7 -67.61 -48.95 25.85
CA SER A 7 -66.46 -48.62 25.00
C SER A 7 -66.78 -48.88 23.51
N PHE A 8 -67.34 -47.91 22.78
CA PHE A 8 -67.45 -48.06 21.31
C PHE A 8 -67.29 -46.77 20.49
N LEU A 9 -66.89 -45.65 21.09
CA LEU A 9 -66.77 -44.36 20.37
C LEU A 9 -65.35 -43.75 20.32
N ARG A 10 -64.30 -44.52 20.62
CA ARG A 10 -62.92 -43.98 20.64
C ARG A 10 -62.20 -43.97 19.29
N ARG A 11 -62.77 -44.58 18.24
CA ARG A 11 -62.10 -44.72 16.93
C ARG A 11 -62.08 -43.46 16.04
N PRO A 12 -63.12 -42.60 15.95
CA PRO A 12 -63.03 -41.38 15.14
C PRO A 12 -62.31 -40.22 15.87
N ALA A 13 -62.29 -40.25 17.21
CA ALA A 13 -61.63 -39.21 18.01
C ALA A 13 -60.09 -39.28 17.91
N LEU A 14 -59.55 -40.50 17.80
CA LEU A 14 -58.10 -40.74 17.64
C LEU A 14 -57.57 -40.26 16.29
N SER A 15 -58.33 -40.43 15.21
CA SER A 15 -57.96 -39.93 13.87
C SER A 15 -58.05 -38.40 13.78
N LEU A 16 -59.02 -37.77 14.46
CA LEU A 16 -59.11 -36.31 14.53
C LEU A 16 -57.93 -35.70 15.31
N ALA A 17 -57.57 -36.31 16.45
CA ALA A 17 -56.44 -35.88 17.26
C ALA A 17 -55.10 -36.06 16.53
N ALA A 18 -54.93 -37.16 15.80
CA ALA A 18 -53.76 -37.40 14.95
C ALA A 18 -53.66 -36.37 13.82
N GLY A 19 -54.78 -36.05 13.15
CA GLY A 19 -54.81 -35.00 12.13
C GLY A 19 -54.42 -33.63 12.69
N LEU A 20 -54.95 -33.25 13.85
CA LEU A 20 -54.62 -31.99 14.52
C LEU A 20 -53.14 -31.94 14.93
N ALA A 21 -52.58 -33.04 15.44
CA ALA A 21 -51.17 -33.13 15.80
C ALA A 21 -50.25 -33.00 14.58
N VAL A 22 -50.64 -33.58 13.43
CA VAL A 22 -49.89 -33.44 12.17
C VAL A 22 -49.94 -32.01 11.66
N VAL A 23 -51.12 -31.37 11.69
CA VAL A 23 -51.26 -29.95 11.30
C VAL A 23 -50.47 -29.04 12.23
N ALA A 24 -50.50 -29.29 13.54
CA ALA A 24 -49.70 -28.53 14.50
C ALA A 24 -48.19 -28.73 14.30
N ALA A 25 -47.75 -29.95 13.99
CA ALA A 25 -46.35 -30.24 13.68
C ALA A 25 -45.90 -29.60 12.37
N LEU A 26 -46.74 -29.62 11.33
CA LEU A 26 -46.49 -28.92 10.07
C LEU A 26 -46.47 -27.41 10.24
N ALA A 27 -47.41 -26.87 11.01
CA ALA A 27 -47.44 -25.45 11.36
C ALA A 27 -46.17 -25.08 12.12
N TRP A 28 -45.78 -25.84 13.15
CA TRP A 28 -44.54 -25.62 13.88
C TRP A 28 -43.33 -25.69 12.96
N LEU A 29 -43.26 -26.65 12.04
CA LEU A 29 -42.15 -26.78 11.10
C LEU A 29 -42.02 -25.55 10.17
N VAL A 30 -43.15 -25.02 9.69
CA VAL A 30 -43.19 -23.82 8.84
C VAL A 30 -42.88 -22.55 9.64
N LEU A 31 -43.42 -22.42 10.85
CA LEU A 31 -43.26 -21.25 11.71
C LEU A 31 -41.89 -21.21 12.41
N ALA A 32 -41.29 -22.35 12.73
CA ALA A 32 -39.98 -22.44 13.36
C ALA A 32 -38.81 -22.34 12.35
N GLY A 33 -39.08 -22.40 11.05
CA GLY A 33 -38.06 -22.37 9.98
C GLY A 33 -37.37 -21.02 9.76
N GLY A 34 -37.67 -19.99 10.55
CA GLY A 34 -37.09 -18.67 10.43
C GLY A 34 -35.77 -18.50 11.18
N THR A 35 -34.72 -19.27 10.87
CA THR A 35 -33.37 -18.88 11.31
C THR A 35 -32.92 -17.72 10.43
N ALA A 36 -33.18 -16.50 10.87
CA ALA A 36 -32.61 -15.31 10.25
C ALA A 36 -31.10 -15.54 10.11
N LYS A 37 -30.60 -15.57 8.86
CA LYS A 37 -29.16 -15.60 8.59
C LYS A 37 -28.58 -14.35 9.25
N ARG A 38 -28.06 -14.50 10.47
CA ARG A 38 -27.22 -13.49 11.10
C ARG A 38 -26.08 -13.27 10.12
N THR A 39 -25.89 -12.03 9.71
CA THR A 39 -24.83 -11.58 8.82
C THR A 39 -23.47 -11.85 9.48
N GLU A 40 -23.06 -13.12 9.49
CA GLU A 40 -21.71 -13.57 9.76
C GLU A 40 -20.83 -13.00 8.66
N GLY A 41 -20.32 -11.79 8.89
CA GLY A 41 -19.51 -11.09 7.90
C GLY A 41 -19.19 -9.65 8.26
N GLU A 42 -20.00 -8.99 9.09
CA GLU A 42 -19.75 -7.59 9.46
C GLU A 42 -18.87 -7.49 10.71
N ARG A 43 -17.55 -7.40 10.49
CA ARG A 43 -16.56 -7.11 11.53
C ARG A 43 -16.16 -5.65 11.49
N TRP A 44 -16.66 -4.88 12.45
CA TRP A 44 -16.28 -3.48 12.63
C TRP A 44 -14.84 -3.37 13.16
N VAL A 45 -14.04 -2.49 12.54
CA VAL A 45 -12.69 -2.14 12.99
C VAL A 45 -12.68 -0.65 13.33
N ALA A 46 -12.23 -0.32 14.55
CA ALA A 46 -12.14 1.07 14.99
C ALA A 46 -10.98 1.77 14.26
N VAL A 47 -11.31 2.75 13.41
CA VAL A 47 -10.32 3.63 12.77
C VAL A 47 -9.86 4.66 13.79
N ARG A 48 -8.54 4.80 13.95
CA ARG A 48 -7.92 5.83 14.80
C ARG A 48 -7.13 6.79 13.93
N ALA A 49 -7.19 8.07 14.27
CA ALA A 49 -6.34 9.07 13.62
C ALA A 49 -4.87 8.80 13.98
N ALA A 50 -4.05 8.66 12.94
CA ALA A 50 -2.60 8.58 13.05
C ALA A 50 -1.99 9.44 11.93
N PRO A 51 -0.83 10.08 12.16
CA PRO A 51 -0.14 10.81 11.10
C PRO A 51 0.20 9.86 9.93
N LEU A 52 -0.21 10.24 8.72
CA LEU A 52 0.13 9.55 7.48
C LEU A 52 1.20 10.36 6.75
N VAL A 53 2.41 9.81 6.65
CA VAL A 53 3.53 10.45 5.95
C VAL A 53 3.72 9.78 4.60
N HIS A 54 3.57 10.55 3.52
CA HIS A 54 3.89 10.09 2.18
C HIS A 54 5.31 10.49 1.81
N GLN A 55 6.16 9.51 1.53
CA GLN A 55 7.50 9.73 1.00
C GLN A 55 7.55 9.29 -0.46
N ILE A 56 8.06 10.17 -1.32
CA ILE A 56 8.28 9.86 -2.74
C ILE A 56 9.78 9.75 -2.94
N GLY A 57 10.26 8.57 -3.31
CA GLY A 57 11.64 8.36 -3.69
C GLY A 57 11.91 9.01 -5.06
N LEU A 58 12.89 9.91 -5.11
CA LEU A 58 13.34 10.51 -6.36
C LEU A 58 14.77 10.07 -6.65
N VAL A 59 15.06 9.76 -7.91
CA VAL A 59 16.41 9.48 -8.38
C VAL A 59 16.90 10.67 -9.20
N GLY A 60 18.15 11.05 -8.99
CA GLY A 60 18.80 12.16 -9.69
C GLY A 60 20.30 11.95 -9.77
N ARG A 61 20.95 12.72 -10.65
CA ARG A 61 22.41 12.73 -10.79
C ARG A 61 22.94 14.04 -10.20
N LEU A 62 24.02 13.95 -9.42
CA LEU A 62 24.72 15.13 -8.93
C LEU A 62 25.60 15.70 -10.04
N GLU A 63 25.49 17.00 -10.27
CA GLU A 63 26.26 17.75 -11.25
C GLU A 63 27.02 18.90 -10.59
N PRO A 64 28.22 19.24 -11.08
CA PRO A 64 28.92 20.44 -10.64
C PRO A 64 28.12 21.70 -10.99
N GLY A 65 28.07 22.67 -10.07
CA GLY A 65 27.41 23.95 -10.34
C GLY A 65 28.09 24.77 -11.45
N ARG A 66 29.38 24.53 -11.70
CA ARG A 66 30.15 25.13 -12.79
C ARG A 66 31.29 24.21 -13.21
N VAL A 67 31.48 24.07 -14.52
CA VAL A 67 32.64 23.42 -15.13
C VAL A 67 33.27 24.40 -16.10
N VAL A 68 34.59 24.55 -16.05
CA VAL A 68 35.34 25.43 -16.95
C VAL A 68 36.49 24.64 -17.55
N THR A 69 36.57 24.67 -18.87
CA THR A 69 37.74 24.21 -19.60
C THR A 69 38.60 25.41 -19.94
N LEU A 70 39.81 25.46 -19.40
CA LEU A 70 40.78 26.51 -19.70
C LEU A 70 41.61 26.05 -20.91
N ALA A 71 41.57 26.85 -21.98
CA ALA A 71 42.39 26.65 -23.16
C ALA A 71 43.55 27.65 -23.16
N ALA A 72 44.69 27.23 -23.71
CA ALA A 72 45.81 28.14 -23.94
C ALA A 72 45.41 29.23 -24.95
N PRO A 73 45.78 30.51 -24.71
CA PRO A 73 45.40 31.62 -25.59
C PRO A 73 46.15 31.61 -26.93
N PHE A 74 47.27 30.90 -27.02
CA PHE A 74 48.08 30.76 -28.23
C PHE A 74 48.77 29.39 -28.27
N ALA A 75 49.33 29.04 -29.43
CA ALA A 75 50.16 27.84 -29.58
C ALA A 75 51.56 28.10 -29.04
N GLY A 76 52.06 27.23 -28.16
CA GLY A 76 53.39 27.36 -27.57
C GLY A 76 53.67 26.23 -26.59
N ASN A 77 54.92 26.13 -26.14
CA ASN A 77 55.33 25.14 -25.15
C ASN A 77 54.92 25.56 -23.73
N VAL A 78 54.64 24.57 -22.88
CA VAL A 78 54.46 24.79 -21.44
C VAL A 78 55.84 24.94 -20.79
N GLU A 79 56.09 26.06 -20.14
CA GLU A 79 57.32 26.27 -19.38
C GLU A 79 57.24 25.62 -17.99
N ALA A 80 56.11 25.80 -17.30
CA ALA A 80 55.90 25.21 -15.97
C ALA A 80 54.41 24.95 -15.69
N LEU A 81 54.13 23.86 -15.00
CA LEU A 81 52.83 23.59 -14.37
C LEU A 81 52.97 23.85 -12.86
N LEU A 82 52.14 24.73 -12.31
CA LEU A 82 52.27 25.23 -10.93
C LEU A 82 51.27 24.61 -9.96
N VAL A 83 50.44 23.69 -10.44
CA VAL A 83 49.41 23.01 -9.66
C VAL A 83 49.35 21.53 -9.99
N GLU A 84 48.91 20.72 -9.04
CA GLU A 84 48.72 19.29 -9.21
C GLU A 84 47.24 18.93 -9.46
N PRO A 85 46.95 17.84 -10.18
CA PRO A 85 45.59 17.35 -10.34
C PRO A 85 44.89 17.09 -8.99
N GLY A 86 43.68 17.62 -8.82
CA GLY A 86 42.91 17.51 -7.57
C GLY A 86 43.23 18.58 -6.52
N GLN A 87 44.24 19.42 -6.75
CA GLN A 87 44.54 20.56 -5.89
C GLN A 87 43.40 21.59 -5.94
N ARG A 88 43.05 22.16 -4.78
CA ARG A 88 42.15 23.32 -4.72
C ARG A 88 42.91 24.57 -5.08
N VAL A 89 42.29 25.43 -5.88
CA VAL A 89 42.86 26.68 -6.36
C VAL A 89 41.92 27.85 -6.08
N ALA A 90 42.48 29.03 -5.87
CA ALA A 90 41.73 30.27 -5.70
C ALA A 90 41.49 30.96 -7.06
N GLU A 91 40.52 31.87 -7.09
CA GLU A 91 40.33 32.73 -8.25
C GLU A 91 41.58 33.60 -8.50
N GLY A 92 41.99 33.71 -9.76
CA GLY A 92 43.19 34.46 -10.16
C GLY A 92 44.52 33.76 -9.85
N GLN A 93 44.51 32.56 -9.27
CA GLN A 93 45.74 31.79 -9.04
C GLN A 93 46.37 31.34 -10.35
N GLU A 94 47.68 31.52 -10.49
CA GLU A 94 48.45 31.03 -11.63
C GLU A 94 48.50 29.49 -11.61
N LEU A 95 48.05 28.86 -12.70
CA LEU A 95 47.98 27.40 -12.83
C LEU A 95 49.13 26.85 -13.68
N LEU A 96 49.53 27.59 -14.71
CA LEU A 96 50.44 27.18 -15.76
C LEU A 96 51.15 28.43 -16.30
N ARG A 97 52.43 28.29 -16.63
CA ARG A 97 53.20 29.30 -17.36
C ARG A 97 53.59 28.77 -18.74
N MET A 98 53.33 29.57 -19.76
CA MET A 98 53.67 29.27 -21.16
C MET A 98 54.96 29.97 -21.58
N ASP A 99 55.71 29.37 -22.51
CA ASP A 99 56.84 30.04 -23.16
C ASP A 99 56.32 31.10 -24.15
N THR A 100 56.67 32.37 -23.90
CA THR A 100 56.22 33.53 -24.68
C THR A 100 57.22 34.01 -25.74
N ARG A 101 58.34 33.31 -25.93
CA ARG A 101 59.41 33.77 -26.84
C ARG A 101 58.94 33.93 -28.29
N GLU A 102 58.00 33.08 -28.74
CA GLU A 102 57.46 33.14 -30.11
C GLU A 102 56.38 34.23 -30.28
N ILE A 103 55.72 34.64 -29.20
CA ILE A 103 54.70 35.71 -29.20
C ILE A 103 55.33 37.10 -29.14
N ALA A 104 56.48 37.24 -28.45
CA ALA A 104 57.12 38.53 -28.24
C ALA A 104 57.74 39.18 -29.50
N VAL A 105 57.70 38.51 -30.66
CA VAL A 105 58.35 38.94 -31.92
C VAL A 105 57.34 39.37 -33.01
N GLN A 106 56.02 39.32 -32.74
CA GLN A 106 54.99 39.76 -33.69
C GLN A 106 54.46 41.17 -33.42
#